data_AF-A0A178C9P9-F1
#
_entry.id   AF-A0A178C9P9-F1
#
_cell.length_a   1.000
_cell.length_b   1.000
_cell.length_c   1.000
_cell.angle_alpha   90.00
_cell.angle_beta   90.00
_cell.angle_gamma   90.00
#
_symmetry.space_group_name_H-M   'P 1'
#
loop_
_entity.id
_entity.type
_entity.pdbx_description
1 polymer ?
#
loop_
_entity_poly.entity_id
_entity_poly.type
_entity_poly.pdbx_seq_one_letter_code
_entity_poly.pdbx_strand_id
1 'polypeptide(L)'
;MVSRTINLILRAIQFVFIVIIMGLIGNVIAIAFAGNPSLINYDMFVAAFGMLSLFYLVAVAFNDSFMGHAIFPVIVDLLNCIFLFCAAVAMAAELGAHSCSNDEYTLHNHLTNGSNDREGRCREEQAATAFLWFAWAAWMASLFFSILDARSGGVNLRGPIRSRGARPAMSQV
;
A
#
# COMPACT_ATOMS: atom_id res chain seq x y z
N MET A 1 -8.36 0.91 -20.89
CA MET A 1 -6.91 0.91 -21.17
C MET A 1 -6.27 2.13 -20.53
N VAL A 2 -5.83 1.99 -19.28
CA VAL A 2 -4.95 2.97 -18.62
C VAL A 2 -3.57 2.87 -19.28
N SER A 3 -2.92 3.99 -19.58
CA SER A 3 -1.61 3.93 -20.23
C SER A 3 -0.59 3.26 -19.31
N ARG A 4 0.27 2.39 -19.86
CA ARG A 4 1.35 1.72 -19.12
C ARG A 4 2.22 2.73 -18.37
N THR A 5 2.43 3.91 -18.97
CA THR A 5 3.15 5.04 -18.36
C THR A 5 2.47 5.55 -17.09
N ILE A 6 1.15 5.73 -17.10
CA ILE A 6 0.40 6.19 -15.91
C ILE A 6 0.51 5.15 -14.78
N ASN A 7 0.40 3.86 -15.10
CA ASN A 7 0.56 2.80 -14.10
C ASN A 7 1.96 2.83 -13.47
N LEU A 8 3.02 2.89 -14.29
CA LEU A 8 4.40 2.96 -13.79
C LEU A 8 4.67 4.20 -12.94
N ILE A 9 4.14 5.36 -13.31
CA ILE A 9 4.26 6.59 -12.50
C ILE A 9 3.57 6.39 -11.14
N LEU A 10 2.35 5.85 -11.12
CA LEU A 10 1.65 5.56 -9.87
C LEU A 10 2.43 4.57 -8.99
N ARG A 11 3.02 3.51 -9.58
CA ARG A 11 3.86 2.56 -8.84
C ARG A 11 5.12 3.23 -8.27
N ALA A 12 5.75 4.14 -9.01
CA ALA A 12 6.91 4.88 -8.53
C ALA A 12 6.56 5.80 -7.35
N ILE A 13 5.43 6.51 -7.43
CA ILE A 13 4.93 7.37 -6.34
C ILE A 13 4.63 6.53 -5.09
N GLN A 14 3.93 5.41 -5.27
CA GLN A 14 3.65 4.44 -4.23
C GLN A 14 4.94 3.91 -3.56
N PHE A 15 5.96 3.59 -4.36
CA PHE A 15 7.26 3.15 -3.88
C PHE A 15 7.95 4.19 -3.00
N VAL A 16 7.98 5.45 -3.46
CA VAL A 16 8.57 6.54 -2.69
C VAL A 16 7.86 6.69 -1.34
N PHE A 17 6.53 6.70 -1.31
CA PHE A 17 5.79 6.84 -0.06
C PHE A 17 6.01 5.66 0.90
N ILE A 18 6.02 4.41 0.41
CA ILE A 18 6.28 3.25 1.29
C ILE A 18 7.70 3.28 1.86
N VAL A 19 8.72 3.65 1.07
CA VAL A 19 10.09 3.76 1.57
C VAL A 19 10.18 4.82 2.67
N ILE A 20 9.51 5.97 2.49
CA ILE A 20 9.46 7.01 3.50
C ILE A 20 8.77 6.51 4.78
N ILE A 21 7.60 5.88 4.67
CA ILE A 21 6.88 5.33 5.83
C ILE A 21 7.73 4.29 6.56
N MET A 22 8.35 3.37 5.82
CA MET A 22 9.21 2.33 6.40
C MET A 22 10.42 2.92 7.11
N GLY A 23 11.02 3.98 6.56
CA GLY A 23 12.12 4.71 7.20
C GLY A 23 11.71 5.41 8.48
N LEU A 24 10.59 6.15 8.45
CA LEU A 24 10.05 6.87 9.62
C LEU A 24 9.66 5.91 10.75
N ILE A 25 8.84 4.90 10.45
CA ILE A 25 8.41 3.91 11.44
C ILE A 25 9.60 3.08 11.94
N GLY A 26 10.54 2.74 11.05
CA GLY A 26 11.78 2.07 11.41
C GLY A 26 12.63 2.86 12.40
N ASN A 27 12.72 4.19 12.23
CA ASN A 27 13.44 5.04 13.18
C ASN A 27 12.71 5.14 14.52
N VAL A 28 11.38 5.29 14.51
CA VAL A 28 10.54 5.28 15.74
C VAL A 28 10.74 4.00 16.55
N ILE A 29 10.89 2.85 15.87
CA ILE A 29 11.21 1.56 16.50
C ILE A 29 12.63 1.55 17.07
N ALA A 30 13.61 2.11 16.35
CA ALA A 30 15.02 2.10 16.74
C ALA A 30 15.31 2.97 17.97
N ILE A 31 14.57 4.08 18.15
CA ILE A 31 14.72 5.00 19.29
C ILE A 31 13.89 4.59 20.52
N ALA A 32 13.18 3.47 20.46
CA ALA A 32 12.31 2.99 21.53
C ALA A 32 13.10 2.28 22.64
N PHE A 33 12.85 2.62 23.91
CA PHE A 33 13.48 1.96 25.07
C PHE A 33 12.52 1.10 25.89
N ALA A 34 11.22 1.39 25.86
CA ALA A 34 10.19 0.73 26.67
C ALA A 34 9.32 -0.26 25.87
N GLY A 35 9.81 -0.73 24.73
CA GLY A 35 9.02 -1.47 23.74
C GLY A 35 8.19 -0.56 22.84
N ASN A 36 7.52 -1.15 21.85
CA ASN A 36 6.71 -0.42 20.88
C ASN A 36 5.23 -0.78 21.02
N PRO A 37 4.33 0.21 21.00
CA PRO A 37 2.89 -0.01 20.89
C PRO A 37 2.55 -0.90 19.70
N SER A 38 1.50 -1.71 19.84
CA SER A 38 1.04 -2.62 18.78
C SER A 38 0.72 -1.90 17.47
N LEU A 39 0.29 -0.64 17.55
CA LEU A 39 0.01 0.22 16.41
C LEU A 39 1.25 0.48 15.54
N ILE A 40 2.41 0.76 16.15
CA ILE A 40 3.67 1.00 15.42
C ILE A 40 4.12 -0.29 14.71
N ASN A 41 3.96 -1.43 15.36
CA ASN A 41 4.27 -2.73 14.74
C ASN A 41 3.31 -3.03 13.58
N TYR A 42 2.04 -2.63 13.69
CA TYR A 42 1.09 -2.73 12.59
C TYR A 42 1.49 -1.84 11.41
N ASP A 43 1.88 -0.58 11.64
CA ASP A 43 2.33 0.32 10.58
C ASP A 43 3.57 -0.23 9.85
N MET A 44 4.51 -0.82 10.59
CA MET A 44 5.67 -1.48 10.00
C MET A 44 5.27 -2.69 9.14
N PHE A 45 4.29 -3.49 9.59
CA PHE A 45 3.71 -4.56 8.79
C PHE A 45 3.06 -4.01 7.51
N VAL A 46 2.27 -2.93 7.59
CA VAL A 46 1.62 -2.32 6.43
C VAL A 46 2.65 -1.81 5.43
N ALA A 47 3.73 -1.16 5.91
CA ALA A 47 4.82 -0.71 5.06
C ALA A 47 5.54 -1.87 4.37
N ALA A 48 5.86 -2.95 5.12
CA ALA A 48 6.50 -4.14 4.58
C ALA A 48 5.62 -4.87 3.55
N PHE A 49 4.32 -5.00 3.83
CA PHE A 49 3.34 -5.58 2.91
C PHE A 49 3.19 -4.74 1.65
N GLY A 50 3.14 -3.42 1.77
CA GLY A 50 3.15 -2.48 0.65
C GLY A 50 4.42 -2.61 -0.21
N MET A 51 5.57 -2.80 0.44
CA MET A 51 6.83 -2.97 -0.26
C MET A 51 6.87 -4.27 -1.08
N LEU A 52 6.48 -5.39 -0.46
CA LEU A 52 6.38 -6.69 -1.14
C LEU A 52 5.38 -6.63 -2.30
N SER A 53 4.22 -6.02 -2.05
CA SER A 53 3.17 -5.82 -3.06
C SER A 53 3.68 -5.03 -4.25
N LEU A 54 4.47 -3.99 -4.03
CA LEU A 54 5.07 -3.21 -5.11
C LEU A 54 6.04 -4.02 -5.96
N PHE A 55 6.90 -4.84 -5.36
CA PHE A 55 7.80 -5.68 -6.16
C PHE A 55 7.03 -6.61 -7.09
N TYR A 56 5.92 -7.19 -6.62
CA TYR A 56 5.02 -7.98 -7.45
C TYR A 56 4.34 -7.14 -8.53
N LEU A 57 3.72 -6.01 -8.18
CA LEU A 57 2.95 -5.19 -9.11
C LEU A 57 3.81 -4.51 -10.18
N VAL A 58 5.05 -4.14 -9.84
CA VAL A 58 6.04 -3.62 -10.79
C VAL A 58 6.48 -4.72 -11.75
N ALA A 59 6.75 -5.93 -11.28
CA ALA A 59 7.09 -7.06 -12.15
C ALA A 59 5.96 -7.37 -13.14
N VAL A 60 4.70 -7.32 -12.69
CA VAL A 60 3.51 -7.46 -13.55
C VAL A 60 3.43 -6.31 -14.57
N ALA A 61 3.75 -5.08 -14.19
CA ALA A 61 3.71 -3.93 -15.11
C ALA A 61 4.75 -4.02 -16.26
N PHE A 62 5.89 -4.68 -16.03
CA PHE A 62 6.92 -4.89 -17.05
C PHE A 62 6.64 -6.08 -17.96
N ASN A 63 6.08 -7.16 -17.42
CA ASN A 63 5.80 -8.35 -18.21
C ASN A 63 4.47 -9.00 -17.79
N ASP A 64 3.51 -8.91 -18.70
CA ASP A 64 2.16 -9.43 -18.54
C ASP A 64 2.14 -10.96 -18.30
N SER A 65 3.22 -11.68 -18.64
CA SER A 65 3.36 -13.12 -18.38
C SER A 65 3.40 -13.47 -16.89
N PHE A 66 3.82 -12.54 -16.03
CA PHE A 66 3.85 -12.75 -14.57
C PHE A 66 2.48 -12.54 -13.91
N MET A 67 1.48 -12.02 -14.65
CA MET A 67 0.17 -11.71 -14.10
C MET A 67 -0.59 -12.98 -13.70
N GLY A 68 -0.45 -14.08 -14.45
CA GLY A 68 -1.17 -15.34 -14.24
C GLY A 68 -2.68 -15.21 -14.44
N HIS A 69 -3.37 -14.53 -13.49
CA HIS A 69 -4.77 -14.15 -13.56
C HIS A 69 -4.95 -12.64 -13.26
N ALA A 70 -5.78 -11.97 -14.06
CA ALA A 70 -6.04 -10.53 -13.96
C ALA A 70 -6.63 -10.07 -12.61
N ILE A 71 -7.14 -10.99 -11.79
CA ILE A 71 -7.73 -10.66 -10.49
C ILE A 71 -6.69 -10.45 -9.38
N PHE A 72 -5.48 -11.04 -9.50
CA PHE A 72 -4.47 -10.94 -8.45
C PHE A 72 -3.99 -9.51 -8.21
N PRO A 73 -3.62 -8.71 -9.24
CA PRO A 73 -3.22 -7.32 -9.02
C PRO A 73 -4.31 -6.48 -8.34
N VAL A 74 -5.59 -6.73 -8.68
CA VAL A 74 -6.74 -6.03 -8.07
C VAL A 74 -6.86 -6.37 -6.59
N ILE A 75 -6.75 -7.65 -6.23
CA ILE A 75 -6.82 -8.09 -4.82
C ILE A 75 -5.66 -7.50 -4.02
N VAL A 76 -4.45 -7.52 -4.57
CA VAL A 76 -3.27 -6.95 -3.90
C VAL A 76 -3.43 -5.43 -3.72
N ASP A 77 -3.88 -4.70 -4.73
CA ASP A 77 -4.15 -3.26 -4.61
C ASP A 77 -5.24 -2.98 -3.56
N LEU A 78 -6.31 -3.78 -3.53
CA LEU A 78 -7.39 -3.65 -2.55
C LEU A 78 -6.91 -3.90 -1.11
N LEU A 79 -6.14 -4.96 -0.88
CA LEU A 79 -5.58 -5.27 0.44
C LEU A 79 -4.69 -4.14 0.94
N ASN A 80 -3.83 -3.59 0.08
CA ASN A 80 -3.01 -2.43 0.42
C ASN A 80 -3.86 -1.20 0.77
N CYS A 81 -4.91 -0.92 0.00
CA CYS A 81 -5.83 0.18 0.31
C CYS A 81 -6.45 0.02 1.70
N ILE A 82 -6.93 -1.19 2.04
CA ILE A 82 -7.56 -1.44 3.33
C ILE A 82 -6.55 -1.28 4.47
N PHE A 83 -5.38 -1.89 4.36
CA PHE A 83 -4.37 -1.84 5.41
C PHE A 83 -3.81 -0.42 5.62
N LEU A 84 -3.49 0.30 4.54
CA LEU A 84 -3.04 1.69 4.63
C LEU A 84 -4.13 2.59 5.21
N PHE A 85 -5.40 2.36 4.89
CA PHE A 85 -6.51 3.13 5.46
C PHE A 85 -6.61 2.91 6.97
N CYS A 86 -6.61 1.65 7.40
CA CYS A 86 -6.67 1.30 8.82
C CYS A 86 -5.48 1.88 9.59
N ALA A 87 -4.27 1.78 9.04
CA ALA A 87 -3.07 2.37 9.63
C ALA A 87 -3.20 3.90 9.76
N ALA A 88 -3.55 4.59 8.68
CA ALA A 88 -3.69 6.05 8.66
C ALA A 88 -4.74 6.56 9.66
N VAL A 89 -5.88 5.89 9.77
CA VAL A 89 -6.95 6.25 10.71
C VAL A 89 -6.55 5.96 12.15
N ALA A 90 -5.96 4.80 12.43
CA ALA A 90 -5.51 4.45 13.77
C ALA A 90 -4.43 5.41 14.27
N MET A 91 -3.42 5.68 13.43
CA MET A 91 -2.36 6.65 13.75
C MET A 91 -2.93 8.03 14.05
N ALA A 92 -3.82 8.54 13.20
CA ALA A 92 -4.43 9.86 13.40
C ALA A 92 -5.26 9.94 14.69
N ALA A 93 -5.99 8.87 15.03
CA ALA A 93 -6.84 8.82 16.22
C ALA A 93 -6.02 8.78 17.52
N GLU A 94 -4.96 7.98 17.56
CA GLU A 94 -4.13 7.81 18.77
C GLU A 94 -3.14 8.97 18.97
N LEU A 95 -2.67 9.59 17.88
CA LEU A 95 -1.75 10.71 17.97
C LEU A 95 -2.49 12.02 18.30
N GLY A 96 -3.69 12.26 17.76
CA GLY A 96 -4.47 13.47 18.07
C GLY A 96 -3.85 14.80 17.61
N ALA A 97 -2.72 14.77 16.89
CA ALA A 97 -2.03 15.89 16.24
C ALA A 97 -1.88 17.17 17.10
N HIS A 98 -1.15 17.06 18.22
CA HIS A 98 -0.76 18.21 19.05
C HIS A 98 0.67 18.71 18.78
N SER A 99 1.06 19.83 19.40
CA SER A 99 2.44 20.31 19.28
C SER A 99 3.42 19.32 19.93
N CYS A 100 4.39 18.85 19.15
CA CYS A 100 5.47 18.00 19.66
C CYS A 100 6.42 18.72 20.63
N SER A 101 6.36 20.06 20.68
CA SER A 101 7.11 20.87 21.66
C SER A 101 6.44 20.91 23.04
N ASN A 102 5.26 20.31 23.20
CA ASN A 102 4.58 20.24 24.49
C ASN A 102 5.01 18.96 25.22
N ASP A 103 5.85 19.13 26.24
CA ASP A 103 6.34 18.04 27.07
C ASP A 103 5.22 17.24 27.76
N GLU A 104 4.16 17.91 28.22
CA GLU A 104 3.03 17.26 28.88
C GLU A 104 2.31 16.31 27.92
N TYR A 105 2.10 16.74 26.69
CA TYR A 105 1.51 15.90 25.64
C TYR A 105 2.41 14.71 25.32
N THR A 106 3.72 14.94 25.13
CA THR A 106 4.61 13.84 24.73
C THR A 106 4.92 12.85 25.86
N LEU A 107 4.73 13.24 27.12
CA LEU A 107 4.80 12.36 28.30
C LEU A 107 3.52 11.54 28.49
N HIS A 108 2.34 12.12 28.26
CA HIS A 108 1.09 11.42 28.50
C HIS A 108 0.59 10.60 27.32
N ASN A 109 1.05 10.85 26.10
CA ASN A 109 0.72 10.01 24.96
C ASN A 109 1.55 8.71 24.96
N HIS A 110 0.84 7.58 24.93
CA HIS A 110 1.43 6.24 24.92
C HIS A 110 2.27 5.97 23.66
N LEU A 111 2.03 6.70 22.58
CA LEU A 111 2.78 6.59 21.34
C LEU A 111 4.15 7.26 21.47
N THR A 112 4.24 8.44 22.09
CA THR A 112 5.46 9.27 22.14
C THR A 112 6.35 9.02 23.36
N ASN A 113 5.80 8.58 24.49
CA ASN A 113 6.54 8.44 25.77
C ASN A 113 7.59 7.30 25.77
N GLY A 114 7.60 6.44 24.76
CA GLY A 114 8.51 5.28 24.67
C GLY A 114 9.96 5.59 24.23
N SER A 115 10.37 6.86 24.12
CA SER A 115 11.68 7.26 23.60
C SER A 115 12.42 8.26 24.50
N ASN A 116 13.77 8.21 24.47
CA ASN A 116 14.62 9.23 25.08
C ASN A 116 14.45 10.61 24.41
N ASP A 117 14.13 10.62 23.11
CA ASP A 117 13.79 11.81 22.34
C ASP A 117 12.30 11.79 21.97
N ARG A 118 11.47 12.22 22.93
CA ARG A 118 10.01 12.26 22.79
C ARG A 118 9.55 13.24 21.72
N GLU A 119 10.26 14.36 21.56
CA GLU A 119 9.94 15.38 20.56
C GLU A 119 10.25 14.87 19.14
N GLY A 120 11.43 14.29 18.93
CA GLY A 120 11.81 13.67 17.67
C GLY A 120 10.84 12.58 17.25
N ARG A 121 10.51 11.67 18.18
CA ARG A 121 9.54 10.59 17.95
C ARG A 121 8.16 11.12 17.54
N CYS A 122 7.64 12.13 18.25
CA CYS A 122 6.36 12.76 17.90
C CYS A 122 6.36 13.32 16.48
N ARG A 123 7.43 14.00 16.06
CA ARG A 123 7.53 14.59 14.72
C ARG A 123 7.55 13.50 13.64
N GLU A 124 8.23 12.39 13.91
CA GLU A 124 8.27 11.24 13.00
C GLU A 124 6.92 10.54 12.88
N GLU A 125 6.20 10.35 13.99
CA GLU A 125 4.85 9.78 14.01
C GLU A 125 3.85 10.68 13.26
N GLN A 126 3.94 12.01 13.40
CA GLN A 126 3.12 12.95 12.63
C GLN A 126 3.45 12.90 11.14
N ALA A 127 4.74 12.88 10.78
CA ALA A 127 5.17 12.74 9.40
C ALA A 127 4.69 11.41 8.80
N ALA A 128 4.82 10.30 9.54
CA ALA A 128 4.37 8.98 9.12
C ALA A 128 2.85 8.97 8.88
N THR A 129 2.06 9.61 9.76
CA THR A 129 0.61 9.75 9.61
C THR A 129 0.25 10.45 8.29
N ALA A 130 0.95 11.53 7.93
CA ALA A 130 0.71 12.24 6.67
C ALA A 130 1.06 11.36 5.45
N PHE A 131 2.23 10.69 5.48
CA PHE A 131 2.63 9.82 4.39
C PHE A 131 1.74 8.57 4.25
N LEU A 132 1.19 8.03 5.35
CA LEU A 132 0.20 6.95 5.30
C LEU A 132 -1.05 7.37 4.52
N TRP A 133 -1.55 8.60 4.72
CA TRP A 133 -2.66 9.14 3.93
C TRP A 133 -2.29 9.36 2.46
N PHE A 134 -1.09 9.86 2.16
CA PHE A 134 -0.62 10.03 0.79
C PHE A 134 -0.44 8.69 0.06
N ALA A 135 0.12 7.69 0.73
CA ALA A 135 0.22 6.33 0.23
C ALA A 135 -1.18 5.78 -0.03
N TRP A 136 -2.09 5.85 0.94
CA TRP A 136 -3.47 5.40 0.76
C TRP A 136 -4.13 6.02 -0.47
N ALA A 137 -4.03 7.34 -0.66
CA ALA A 137 -4.59 8.02 -1.82
C ALA A 137 -3.98 7.52 -3.15
N ALA A 138 -2.67 7.30 -3.19
CA ALA A 138 -1.98 6.74 -4.36
C ALA A 138 -2.41 5.29 -4.66
N TRP A 139 -2.64 4.48 -3.63
CA TRP A 139 -3.17 3.11 -3.78
C TRP A 139 -4.63 3.10 -4.23
N MET A 140 -5.46 3.99 -3.70
CA MET A 140 -6.85 4.15 -4.12
C MET A 140 -6.96 4.58 -5.59
N ALA A 141 -6.10 5.49 -6.05
CA ALA A 141 -6.04 5.88 -7.45
C ALA A 141 -5.71 4.67 -8.35
N SER A 142 -4.70 3.88 -7.97
CA SER A 142 -4.34 2.65 -8.70
C SER A 142 -5.47 1.62 -8.69
N LEU A 143 -6.13 1.39 -7.55
CA LEU A 143 -7.27 0.48 -7.46
C LEU A 143 -8.43 0.92 -8.35
N PHE A 144 -8.75 2.22 -8.38
CA PHE A 144 -9.78 2.79 -9.23
C PHE A 144 -9.49 2.51 -10.71
N PHE A 145 -8.25 2.77 -11.15
CA PHE A 145 -7.81 2.49 -12.51
C PHE A 145 -7.85 0.99 -12.85
N SER A 146 -7.44 0.12 -11.91
CA SER A 146 -7.52 -1.34 -12.06
C SER A 146 -8.97 -1.83 -12.23
N ILE A 147 -9.93 -1.25 -11.48
CA ILE A 147 -11.36 -1.59 -11.60
C ILE A 147 -11.94 -1.11 -12.94
N LEU A 148 -11.59 0.09 -13.38
CA LEU A 148 -12.05 0.62 -14.68
C LEU A 148 -11.54 -0.23 -15.85
N ASP A 149 -10.28 -0.67 -15.79
CA ASP A 149 -9.71 -1.52 -16.83
C ASP A 149 -10.40 -2.89 -16.85
N ALA A 150 -10.65 -3.48 -15.68
CA ALA A 150 -11.43 -4.72 -15.53
C ALA A 150 -12.87 -4.61 -16.08
N ARG A 151 -13.51 -3.44 -15.97
CA ARG A 151 -14.85 -3.20 -16.53
C ARG A 151 -14.83 -2.98 -18.04
N SER A 152 -13.87 -2.22 -18.55
CA SER A 152 -13.78 -1.87 -19.98
C SER A 152 -13.29 -3.02 -20.86
N GLY A 153 -12.48 -3.93 -20.31
CA GLY A 153 -11.96 -5.10 -21.02
C GLY A 153 -12.88 -6.31 -21.03
N GLY A 154 -14.06 -6.23 -20.39
CA GLY A 154 -14.97 -7.36 -20.24
C GLY A 154 -14.22 -8.57 -19.71
N VAL A 155 -13.83 -8.57 -18.42
CA VAL A 155 -13.20 -9.72 -17.77
C VAL A 155 -14.07 -10.95 -18.03
N ASN A 156 -13.72 -11.70 -19.07
CA ASN A 156 -14.13 -13.07 -19.23
C ASN A 156 -13.39 -13.83 -18.13
N LEU A 157 -14.06 -13.98 -16.99
CA LEU A 157 -13.69 -14.92 -15.92
C LEU A 157 -13.63 -16.38 -16.43
N ARG A 158 -14.03 -16.63 -17.68
CA ARG A 158 -13.63 -17.81 -18.43
C ARG A 158 -12.14 -17.70 -18.75
N GLY A 159 -11.32 -18.41 -17.98
CA GLY A 159 -9.91 -18.66 -18.31
C GLY A 159 -9.75 -19.18 -19.75
N PRO A 160 -8.51 -19.33 -20.24
CA PRO A 160 -8.27 -19.86 -21.57
C PRO A 160 -8.74 -21.32 -21.61
N ILE A 161 -10.02 -21.52 -21.93
CA ILE A 161 -10.49 -22.80 -22.46
C ILE A 161 -9.76 -22.90 -23.78
N ARG A 162 -8.63 -23.62 -23.77
CA ARG A 162 -8.11 -24.31 -24.94
C ARG A 162 -9.30 -25.06 -25.55
N SER A 163 -10.01 -24.44 -26.48
CA SER A 163 -10.95 -25.13 -27.35
C SER A 163 -10.10 -25.93 -28.35
N ARG A 164 -9.50 -27.00 -27.84
CA ARG A 164 -8.91 -28.07 -28.63
C ARG A 164 -10.05 -28.88 -29.23
N GLY A 165 -10.84 -28.23 -30.08
CA GLY A 165 -12.11 -28.75 -30.56
C GLY A 165 -12.80 -27.86 -31.59
N ALA A 166 -12.06 -27.01 -32.32
CA ALA A 166 -12.56 -26.48 -33.59
C ALA A 166 -12.63 -27.66 -34.59
N ARG A 167 -13.82 -28.26 -34.67
CA ARG A 167 -14.18 -29.28 -35.65
C ARG A 167 -13.87 -28.75 -37.07
N PRO A 168 -13.28 -29.57 -37.96
CA PRO A 168 -12.98 -29.14 -39.32
C PRO A 168 -14.28 -28.86 -40.08
N ALA A 169 -14.31 -27.73 -40.80
CA ALA A 169 -15.38 -27.44 -41.75
C ALA A 169 -15.31 -28.47 -42.88
N MET A 170 -16.36 -29.28 -43.02
CA MET A 170 -16.52 -30.22 -44.13
C MET A 170 -16.65 -29.44 -45.44
N SER A 171 -15.90 -29.84 -46.46
CA SER A 171 -16.09 -29.42 -47.84
C SER A 171 -17.47 -29.89 -48.31
N GLN A 172 -18.31 -28.99 -48.78
CA GLN A 172 -19.42 -29.33 -49.66
C GLN A 172 -18.98 -29.07 -51.10
N VAL A 173 -18.90 -30.19 -51.83
CA VAL A 173 -18.97 -30.46 -53.28
C VAL A 173 -18.60 -29.34 -54.24
#